data_AF-A0A7K6UT88-F1
#
_entry.id   AF-A0A7K6UT88-F1
#
_cell.length_a   1.000
_cell.length_b   1.000
_cell.length_c   1.000
_cell.angle_alpha   90.00
_cell.angle_beta   90.00
_cell.angle_gamma   90.00
#
_symmetry.space_group_name_H-M   'P 1'
#
loop_
_entity.id
_entity.type
_entity.pdbx_description
1 polymer ?
#
loop_
_entity_poly.entity_id
_entity_poly.type
_entity_poly.pdbx_seq_one_letter_code
_entity_poly.pdbx_strand_id
1 'polypeptide(L)'
;SRFLACFLVKMAANNAVLNRLEQKGAEADQVIEYLKQQVALLKEKAILQASLQEEKKLRVENAKLKKEIEGLKQELIQAEVQNGVKQISVPSGTMVSTALFSEDVPQPTAITLSPGSKDQIKGEDEEKKKKEKVEKKGEKKEKKQQPASGHSDAKPVDVSCLDLRVGCIITAKKHPDADTLYVEEVDVGEASLRTVVSGLVKHVSLDQV
;
A
#
# COMPACT_ATOMS: atom_id res chain seq x y z
N SER A 1 61.87 57.41 4.19
CA SER A 1 61.69 56.76 5.51
C SER A 1 60.30 56.98 6.11
N ARG A 2 59.87 58.21 6.47
CA ARG A 2 58.61 58.43 7.23
C ARG A 2 57.33 57.88 6.57
N PHE A 3 57.17 58.02 5.25
CA PHE A 3 56.02 57.46 4.53
C PHE A 3 55.86 55.93 4.70
N LEU A 4 56.97 55.19 4.68
CA LEU A 4 56.96 53.73 4.82
C LEU A 4 56.51 53.32 6.23
N ALA A 5 56.94 54.05 7.26
CA ALA A 5 56.51 53.82 8.63
C ALA A 5 55.00 54.06 8.82
N CYS A 6 54.45 55.15 8.28
CA CYS A 6 53.01 55.42 8.33
C CYS A 6 52.18 54.34 7.58
N PHE A 7 52.69 53.84 6.45
CA PHE A 7 52.05 52.77 5.69
C PHE A 7 52.01 51.44 6.47
N LEU A 8 53.13 51.05 7.09
CA LEU A 8 53.22 49.83 7.90
C LEU A 8 52.30 49.88 9.14
N VAL A 9 52.21 51.02 9.82
CA VAL A 9 51.29 51.20 10.96
C VAL A 9 49.83 51.06 10.50
N LYS A 10 49.47 51.61 9.34
CA LYS A 10 48.10 51.51 8.79
C LYS A 10 47.78 50.06 8.36
N MET A 11 48.73 49.34 7.78
CA MET A 11 48.62 47.90 7.49
C MET A 11 48.40 47.07 8.76
N ALA A 12 49.19 47.30 9.81
CA ALA A 12 49.06 46.57 11.08
C ALA A 12 47.70 46.82 11.76
N ALA A 13 47.22 48.06 11.78
CA ALA A 13 45.90 48.40 12.31
C ALA A 13 44.76 47.74 11.52
N ASN A 14 44.85 47.72 10.19
CA ASN A 14 43.88 47.03 9.34
C ASN A 14 43.87 45.51 9.58
N ASN A 15 45.05 44.89 9.75
CA ASN A 15 45.15 43.46 10.03
C ASN A 15 44.57 43.09 11.41
N ALA A 16 44.80 43.91 12.44
CA ALA A 16 44.19 43.70 13.76
C ALA A 16 42.65 43.79 13.73
N VAL A 17 42.07 44.66 12.89
CA VAL A 17 40.62 44.72 12.67
C VAL A 17 40.11 43.47 11.93
N LEU A 18 40.86 42.98 10.93
CA LEU A 18 40.52 41.77 10.18
C LEU A 18 40.50 40.54 11.11
N ASN A 19 41.56 40.31 11.88
CA ASN A 19 41.65 39.17 12.80
C ASN A 19 40.53 39.20 13.87
N ARG A 20 40.14 40.40 14.34
CA ARG A 20 39.01 40.56 15.27
C ARG A 20 37.66 40.27 14.60
N LEU A 21 37.51 40.55 13.31
CA LEU A 21 36.30 40.23 12.55
C LEU A 21 36.21 38.73 12.26
N GLU A 22 37.33 38.10 11.89
CA GLU A 22 37.48 36.66 11.70
C GLU A 22 37.14 35.88 12.98
N GLN A 23 37.73 36.26 14.13
CA GLN A 23 37.41 35.66 15.42
C GLN A 23 35.90 35.74 15.73
N LYS A 24 35.27 36.90 15.50
CA LYS A 24 33.82 37.06 15.71
C LYS A 24 32.99 36.22 14.74
N GLY A 25 33.47 35.99 13.53
CA GLY A 25 32.86 35.04 12.59
C GLY A 25 32.88 33.63 13.16
N ALA A 26 34.06 33.15 13.57
CA ALA A 26 34.24 31.82 14.16
C ALA A 26 33.42 31.62 15.46
N GLU A 27 33.35 32.63 16.34
CA GLU A 27 32.50 32.62 17.53
C GLU A 27 31.01 32.56 17.18
N ALA A 28 30.57 33.33 16.16
CA ALA A 28 29.19 33.30 15.68
C ALA A 28 28.84 31.94 15.05
N ASP A 29 29.73 31.35 14.26
CA ASP A 29 29.55 30.04 13.65
C ASP A 29 29.44 28.93 14.72
N GLN A 30 30.25 28.97 15.77
CA GLN A 30 30.12 28.05 16.92
C GLN A 30 28.75 28.18 17.61
N VAL A 31 28.28 29.41 17.84
CA VAL A 31 26.94 29.66 18.43
C VAL A 31 25.83 29.17 17.50
N ILE A 32 25.96 29.39 16.19
CA ILE A 32 25.01 28.93 15.17
C ILE A 32 24.94 27.40 15.14
N GLU A 33 26.07 26.70 15.13
CA GLU A 33 26.11 25.23 15.18
C GLU A 33 25.51 24.67 16.47
N TYR A 34 25.83 25.27 17.62
CA TYR A 34 25.24 24.89 18.90
C TYR A 34 23.71 25.06 18.91
N LEU A 35 23.20 26.19 18.41
CA LEU A 35 21.76 26.44 18.32
C LEU A 35 21.08 25.51 17.29
N LYS A 36 21.72 25.20 16.15
CA LYS A 36 21.23 24.18 15.20
C LYS A 36 21.08 22.82 15.88
N GLN A 37 22.07 22.39 16.66
CA GLN A 37 22.03 21.13 17.41
C GLN A 37 20.91 21.12 18.45
N GLN A 38 20.75 22.20 19.24
CA GLN A 38 19.62 22.32 20.18
C GLN A 38 18.26 22.23 19.47
N VAL A 39 18.09 22.93 18.35
CA VAL A 39 16.84 22.92 17.57
C VAL A 39 16.58 21.53 16.96
N ALA A 40 17.61 20.81 16.51
CA ALA A 40 17.48 19.44 16.02
C ALA A 40 16.99 18.49 17.13
N LEU A 41 17.65 18.51 18.30
CA LEU A 41 17.28 17.70 19.46
C LEU A 41 15.86 18.01 19.98
N LEU A 42 15.44 19.28 19.98
CA LEU A 42 14.08 19.66 20.37
C LEU A 42 13.03 19.17 19.37
N LYS A 43 13.31 19.21 18.07
CA LYS A 43 12.43 18.65 17.03
C LYS A 43 12.32 17.13 17.15
N GLU A 44 13.43 16.43 17.30
CA GLU A 44 13.46 14.97 17.49
C GLU A 44 12.67 14.56 18.75
N LYS A 45 12.91 15.24 19.88
CA LYS A 45 12.17 15.00 21.13
C LYS A 45 10.67 15.23 20.96
N ALA A 46 10.25 16.27 20.23
CA ALA A 46 8.84 16.54 19.97
C ALA A 46 8.19 15.43 19.13
N ILE A 47 8.87 14.96 18.08
CA ILE A 47 8.42 13.85 17.24
C ILE A 47 8.29 12.56 18.05
N LEU A 48 9.32 12.20 18.83
CA LEU A 48 9.32 11.01 19.71
C LEU A 48 8.24 11.09 20.80
N GLN A 49 7.99 12.27 21.36
CA GLN A 49 6.94 12.46 22.36
C GLN A 49 5.54 12.28 21.75
N ALA A 50 5.32 12.80 20.54
CA ALA A 50 4.06 12.62 19.82
C ALA A 50 3.81 11.16 19.46
N SER A 51 4.79 10.48 18.84
CA SER A 51 4.65 9.07 18.47
C SER A 51 4.45 8.16 19.68
N LEU A 52 5.14 8.40 20.80
CA LEU A 52 4.95 7.65 22.04
C LEU A 52 3.54 7.83 22.63
N GLN A 53 2.93 9.02 22.51
CA GLN A 53 1.56 9.24 22.98
C GLN A 53 0.54 8.53 22.07
N GLU A 54 0.73 8.59 20.76
CA GLU A 54 -0.09 7.88 19.78
C GLU A 54 0.00 6.36 19.95
N GLU A 55 1.20 5.81 20.09
CA GLU A 55 1.44 4.38 20.32
C GLU A 55 0.77 3.89 21.62
N LYS A 56 0.79 4.70 22.69
CA LYS A 56 0.05 4.40 23.93
C LYS A 56 -1.46 4.43 23.73
N LYS A 57 -1.99 5.42 23.01
CA LYS A 57 -3.42 5.50 22.67
C LYS A 57 -3.86 4.26 21.88
N LEU A 58 -3.11 3.91 20.83
CA LEU A 58 -3.37 2.75 19.99
C LEU A 58 -3.28 1.43 20.78
N ARG A 59 -2.38 1.30 21.77
CA ARG A 59 -2.36 0.12 22.65
C ARG A 59 -3.64 -0.03 23.48
N VAL A 60 -4.15 1.07 24.05
CA VAL A 60 -5.40 1.05 24.84
C VAL A 60 -6.60 0.74 23.95
N GLU A 61 -6.66 1.36 22.77
CA GLU A 61 -7.73 1.13 21.79
C GLU A 61 -7.73 -0.31 21.26
N ASN A 62 -6.57 -0.86 20.89
CA ASN A 62 -6.44 -2.26 20.49
C ASN A 62 -6.80 -3.24 21.62
N ALA A 63 -6.49 -2.91 22.89
CA ALA A 63 -6.91 -3.74 24.03
C ALA A 63 -8.43 -3.72 24.23
N LYS A 64 -9.06 -2.55 24.05
CA LYS A 64 -10.53 -2.38 24.10
C LYS A 64 -11.22 -3.14 22.96
N LEU A 65 -10.76 -2.96 21.71
CA LEU A 65 -11.27 -3.65 20.54
C LEU A 65 -11.12 -5.18 20.65
N LYS A 66 -9.98 -5.68 21.14
CA LYS A 66 -9.80 -7.13 21.40
C LYS A 66 -10.79 -7.67 22.43
N LYS A 67 -11.10 -6.90 23.48
CA LYS A 67 -12.12 -7.28 24.47
C LYS A 67 -13.54 -7.26 23.88
N GLU A 68 -13.85 -6.28 23.04
CA GLU A 68 -15.14 -6.18 22.34
C GLU A 68 -15.32 -7.31 21.33
N ILE A 69 -14.29 -7.64 20.55
CA ILE A 69 -14.28 -8.78 19.62
C ILE A 69 -14.49 -10.10 20.38
N GLU A 70 -13.81 -10.32 21.50
CA GLU A 70 -13.98 -11.55 22.27
C GLU A 70 -15.39 -11.63 22.91
N GLY A 71 -15.96 -10.51 23.34
CA GLY A 71 -17.35 -10.43 23.81
C GLY A 71 -18.36 -10.76 22.71
N LEU A 72 -18.27 -10.10 21.56
CA LEU A 72 -19.15 -10.34 20.39
C LEU A 72 -19.01 -11.77 19.85
N LYS A 73 -17.80 -12.34 19.89
CA LYS A 73 -17.54 -13.74 19.56
C LYS A 73 -18.26 -14.68 20.53
N GLN A 74 -18.21 -14.41 21.84
CA GLN A 74 -18.94 -15.20 22.84
C GLN A 74 -20.46 -15.08 22.71
N GLU A 75 -20.97 -13.91 22.32
CA GLU A 75 -22.39 -13.68 22.04
C GLU A 75 -22.84 -14.44 20.78
N LEU A 76 -22.06 -14.36 19.68
CA LEU A 76 -22.29 -15.13 18.46
C LEU A 76 -22.33 -16.64 18.74
N ILE A 77 -21.37 -17.15 19.50
CA ILE A 77 -21.31 -18.57 19.89
C ILE A 77 -22.56 -19.00 20.66
N GLN A 78 -23.03 -18.17 21.60
CA GLN A 78 -24.27 -18.46 22.35
C GLN A 78 -25.48 -18.51 21.42
N ALA A 79 -25.59 -17.57 20.48
CA ALA A 79 -26.66 -17.56 19.47
C ALA A 79 -26.58 -18.76 18.51
N GLU A 80 -25.39 -19.14 18.05
CA GLU A 80 -25.16 -20.33 17.20
C GLU A 80 -25.59 -21.63 17.91
N VAL A 81 -25.16 -21.80 19.17
CA VAL A 81 -25.53 -22.97 19.99
C VAL A 81 -27.03 -22.98 20.29
N GLN A 82 -27.64 -21.83 20.58
CA GLN A 82 -29.09 -21.72 20.78
C GLN A 82 -29.89 -22.07 19.52
N ASN A 83 -29.34 -21.79 18.33
CA ASN A 83 -29.89 -22.18 17.04
C ASN A 83 -29.50 -23.62 16.60
N GLY A 84 -28.84 -24.39 17.48
CA GLY A 84 -28.53 -25.81 17.27
C GLY A 84 -27.27 -26.10 16.44
N VAL A 85 -26.45 -25.08 16.13
CA VAL A 85 -25.19 -25.24 15.40
C VAL A 85 -24.12 -25.81 16.34
N LYS A 86 -23.48 -26.92 15.94
CA LYS A 86 -22.38 -27.52 16.70
C LYS A 86 -21.08 -26.76 16.45
N GLN A 87 -20.64 -25.98 17.43
CA GLN A 87 -19.36 -25.29 17.35
C GLN A 87 -18.19 -26.28 17.34
N ILE A 88 -17.21 -26.05 16.45
CA ILE A 88 -15.98 -26.84 16.36
C ILE A 88 -14.86 -26.03 17.03
N SER A 89 -14.23 -26.58 18.07
CA SER A 89 -13.08 -25.94 18.71
C SER A 89 -11.89 -25.88 17.74
N VAL A 90 -11.50 -24.67 17.33
CA VAL A 90 -10.26 -24.46 16.56
C VAL A 90 -9.07 -24.56 17.52
N PRO A 91 -8.15 -25.53 17.35
CA PRO A 91 -6.98 -25.64 18.20
C PRO A 91 -6.02 -24.50 17.90
N SER A 92 -5.63 -23.74 18.93
CA SER A 92 -4.70 -22.62 18.82
C SER A 92 -3.44 -22.91 19.63
N GLY A 93 -2.29 -23.09 18.97
CA GLY A 93 -0.99 -23.14 19.64
C GLY A 93 0.13 -23.91 18.93
N THR A 94 1.06 -23.16 18.34
CA THR A 94 2.53 -23.44 18.41
C THR A 94 3.16 -24.51 17.50
N MET A 95 3.86 -24.00 16.46
CA MET A 95 5.16 -24.40 15.90
C MET A 95 5.46 -25.86 15.47
N VAL A 96 5.85 -25.99 14.20
CA VAL A 96 6.88 -26.89 13.62
C VAL A 96 7.14 -28.23 14.34
N SER A 97 6.63 -29.31 13.75
CA SER A 97 7.41 -30.55 13.58
C SER A 97 6.85 -31.39 12.42
N THR A 98 7.65 -31.43 11.35
CA THR A 98 7.53 -32.38 10.24
C THR A 98 7.95 -33.79 10.71
N ALA A 99 7.37 -34.85 10.10
CA ALA A 99 7.59 -36.28 10.37
C ALA A 99 7.03 -36.77 11.73
N LEU A 100 6.22 -37.83 11.82
CA LEU A 100 6.21 -39.11 11.09
C LEU A 100 4.76 -39.57 10.81
N PHE A 101 4.49 -39.95 9.55
CA PHE A 101 3.48 -40.96 9.21
C PHE A 101 3.93 -41.70 7.94
N SER A 102 4.53 -42.88 8.11
CA SER A 102 4.65 -43.89 7.05
C SER A 102 3.98 -45.16 7.56
N GLU A 103 3.12 -45.71 6.69
CA GLU A 103 2.73 -47.12 6.56
C GLU A 103 2.68 -48.02 7.80
N ASP A 104 1.47 -48.52 8.11
CA ASP A 104 1.21 -49.94 7.90
C ASP A 104 -0.26 -50.20 7.52
N VAL A 105 -0.51 -51.26 6.75
CA VAL A 105 -1.82 -51.68 6.20
C VAL A 105 -1.89 -53.21 6.33
N PRO A 106 -2.93 -53.76 7.01
CA PRO A 106 -3.93 -54.47 6.21
C PRO A 106 -5.41 -54.42 6.67
N GLN A 107 -6.24 -54.49 5.63
CA GLN A 107 -7.67 -54.83 5.51
C GLN A 107 -8.08 -56.17 6.22
N PRO A 108 -9.39 -56.52 6.42
CA PRO A 108 -10.38 -56.53 5.32
C PRO A 108 -11.91 -56.40 5.57
N THR A 109 -12.60 -56.05 4.46
CA THR A 109 -13.97 -56.42 4.01
C THR A 109 -15.18 -56.25 4.93
N ALA A 110 -16.18 -55.46 4.47
CA ALA A 110 -17.48 -55.98 4.01
C ALA A 110 -18.44 -54.91 3.41
N ILE A 111 -18.91 -55.13 2.17
CA ILE A 111 -20.34 -55.07 1.73
C ILE A 111 -21.06 -53.67 1.70
N THR A 112 -21.91 -53.23 0.74
CA THR A 112 -22.33 -53.63 -0.64
C THR A 112 -23.46 -52.67 -1.14
N LEU A 113 -23.44 -52.19 -2.40
CA LEU A 113 -24.58 -51.67 -3.23
C LEU A 113 -25.34 -50.38 -2.77
N SER A 114 -25.99 -49.54 -3.61
CA SER A 114 -26.14 -49.43 -5.09
C SER A 114 -26.73 -48.02 -5.51
N PRO A 115 -27.48 -47.78 -6.63
CA PRO A 115 -26.92 -46.95 -7.72
C PRO A 115 -27.80 -45.81 -8.33
N GLY A 116 -27.15 -44.89 -9.03
CA GLY A 116 -27.49 -44.28 -10.34
C GLY A 116 -28.88 -43.67 -10.66
N SER A 117 -28.87 -42.53 -11.38
CA SER A 117 -29.72 -42.27 -12.57
C SER A 117 -29.23 -41.05 -13.37
N LYS A 118 -29.42 -41.09 -14.70
CA LYS A 118 -29.26 -39.95 -15.64
C LYS A 118 -30.65 -39.41 -16.00
N ASP A 119 -30.74 -38.13 -16.40
CA ASP A 119 -31.57 -37.62 -17.51
C ASP A 119 -31.41 -36.07 -17.63
N GLN A 120 -31.02 -35.53 -18.80
CA GLN A 120 -31.83 -34.92 -19.90
C GLN A 120 -32.06 -33.40 -19.71
N ILE A 121 -32.25 -32.49 -20.69
CA ILE A 121 -31.89 -32.26 -22.12
C ILE A 121 -32.54 -30.88 -22.49
N LYS A 122 -31.86 -30.02 -23.28
CA LYS A 122 -32.30 -28.90 -24.17
C LYS A 122 -33.34 -27.79 -23.80
N GLY A 123 -33.01 -26.58 -24.33
CA GLY A 123 -33.88 -25.55 -24.95
C GLY A 123 -33.00 -24.41 -25.53
N GLU A 124 -32.84 -24.24 -26.85
CA GLU A 124 -33.53 -23.25 -27.75
C GLU A 124 -33.22 -21.76 -27.39
N ASP A 125 -32.60 -20.86 -28.17
CA ASP A 125 -32.17 -20.65 -29.60
C ASP A 125 -33.04 -19.70 -30.47
N GLU A 126 -32.42 -18.59 -30.97
CA GLU A 126 -32.79 -17.57 -32.00
C GLU A 126 -34.27 -17.00 -32.02
N GLU A 127 -34.68 -15.92 -32.73
CA GLU A 127 -34.06 -14.98 -33.69
C GLU A 127 -34.68 -13.55 -33.62
N LYS A 128 -33.90 -12.58 -34.13
CA LYS A 128 -34.19 -11.27 -34.81
C LYS A 128 -35.66 -10.94 -35.21
N LYS A 129 -36.08 -9.67 -35.42
CA LYS A 129 -35.72 -8.83 -36.62
C LYS A 129 -36.35 -7.41 -36.67
N LYS A 130 -35.51 -6.41 -37.08
CA LYS A 130 -35.74 -5.35 -38.13
C LYS A 130 -36.90 -4.31 -37.95
N LYS A 131 -36.91 -3.11 -38.59
CA LYS A 131 -36.15 -2.54 -39.75
C LYS A 131 -36.26 -0.99 -39.88
N GLU A 132 -35.20 -0.33 -40.40
CA GLU A 132 -35.19 0.82 -41.39
C GLU A 132 -35.97 2.14 -41.10
N LYS A 133 -35.76 3.33 -41.71
CA LYS A 133 -34.91 4.00 -42.76
C LYS A 133 -34.99 5.55 -42.49
N VAL A 134 -34.24 6.52 -43.05
CA VAL A 134 -32.87 6.70 -43.62
C VAL A 134 -32.63 8.20 -43.98
N GLU A 135 -31.37 8.68 -44.09
CA GLU A 135 -30.92 10.00 -44.64
C GLU A 135 -31.32 11.31 -43.88
N LYS A 136 -30.60 12.45 -43.92
CA LYS A 136 -29.57 12.97 -44.86
C LYS A 136 -28.67 14.07 -44.24
N LYS A 137 -27.38 14.14 -44.63
CA LYS A 137 -26.53 15.34 -44.91
C LYS A 137 -26.39 16.51 -43.89
N GLY A 138 -25.14 16.83 -43.51
CA GLY A 138 -24.68 18.24 -43.42
C GLY A 138 -23.84 18.70 -42.20
N GLU A 139 -22.63 19.19 -42.50
CA GLU A 139 -21.89 20.28 -41.82
C GLU A 139 -21.51 20.23 -40.32
N LYS A 140 -20.27 19.77 -40.10
CA LYS A 140 -19.21 20.39 -39.28
C LYS A 140 -19.54 21.76 -38.65
N LYS A 141 -19.80 21.80 -37.34
CA LYS A 141 -19.39 22.94 -36.51
C LYS A 141 -18.93 22.55 -35.11
N GLU A 142 -17.77 23.07 -34.78
CA GLU A 142 -16.98 22.85 -33.58
C GLU A 142 -17.69 23.37 -32.32
N LYS A 143 -17.81 22.53 -31.28
CA LYS A 143 -18.22 22.97 -29.94
C LYS A 143 -17.51 22.12 -28.88
N LYS A 144 -16.70 22.78 -28.04
CA LYS A 144 -16.00 22.15 -26.91
C LYS A 144 -16.98 21.37 -26.04
N GLN A 145 -16.84 20.06 -25.99
CA GLN A 145 -17.42 19.25 -24.93
C GLN A 145 -16.50 19.36 -23.71
N GLN A 146 -16.90 20.20 -22.76
CA GLN A 146 -16.51 19.94 -21.37
C GLN A 146 -17.18 18.61 -20.98
N PRO A 147 -16.47 17.67 -20.33
CA PRO A 147 -17.15 16.52 -19.74
C PRO A 147 -18.10 17.06 -18.67
N ALA A 148 -19.40 16.80 -18.84
CA ALA A 148 -20.37 17.12 -17.82
C ALA A 148 -20.02 16.34 -16.56
N SER A 149 -19.68 17.05 -15.48
CA SER A 149 -19.53 16.46 -14.16
C SER A 149 -20.90 16.02 -13.66
N GLY A 150 -21.33 14.84 -14.09
CA GLY A 150 -22.53 14.21 -13.59
C GLY A 150 -22.39 13.99 -12.09
N HIS A 151 -23.13 14.78 -11.30
CA HIS A 151 -23.51 14.39 -9.95
C HIS A 151 -24.37 13.12 -10.08
N SER A 152 -23.73 11.97 -10.03
CA SER A 152 -24.43 10.72 -9.77
C SER A 152 -24.80 10.68 -8.29
N ASP A 153 -26.09 10.47 -8.00
CA ASP A 153 -26.60 10.19 -6.66
C ASP A 153 -25.65 9.29 -5.86
N ALA A 154 -25.24 9.76 -4.68
CA ALA A 154 -24.27 9.10 -3.83
C ALA A 154 -24.87 7.87 -3.13
N LYS A 155 -25.14 6.82 -3.91
CA LYS A 155 -25.11 5.45 -3.37
C LYS A 155 -23.71 5.22 -2.80
N PRO A 156 -23.57 4.56 -1.63
CA PRO A 156 -22.27 4.16 -1.12
C PRO A 156 -21.51 3.37 -2.19
N VAL A 157 -20.22 3.68 -2.37
CA VAL A 157 -19.35 2.91 -3.25
C VAL A 157 -19.14 1.54 -2.61
N ASP A 158 -19.74 0.50 -3.20
CA ASP A 158 -19.58 -0.87 -2.74
C ASP A 158 -18.21 -1.41 -3.18
N VAL A 159 -17.33 -1.66 -2.21
CA VAL A 159 -15.99 -2.20 -2.43
C VAL A 159 -16.05 -3.63 -2.97
N SER A 160 -17.16 -4.35 -2.76
CA SER A 160 -17.40 -5.71 -3.27
C SER A 160 -17.41 -5.82 -4.80
N CYS A 161 -17.50 -4.68 -5.50
CA CYS A 161 -17.39 -4.59 -6.96
C CYS A 161 -15.94 -4.59 -7.47
N LEU A 162 -14.93 -4.59 -6.59
CA LEU A 162 -13.51 -4.63 -6.95
C LEU A 162 -12.91 -6.02 -6.71
N ASP A 163 -12.28 -6.61 -7.73
CA ASP A 163 -11.48 -7.83 -7.60
C ASP A 163 -10.04 -7.46 -7.19
N LEU A 164 -9.79 -7.47 -5.88
CA LEU A 164 -8.48 -7.16 -5.29
C LEU A 164 -7.77 -8.48 -4.94
N ARG A 165 -6.62 -8.72 -5.58
CA ARG A 165 -5.79 -9.92 -5.37
C ARG A 165 -4.35 -9.55 -5.06
N VAL A 166 -3.64 -10.46 -4.39
CA VAL A 166 -2.19 -10.37 -4.21
C VAL A 166 -1.53 -11.06 -5.41
N GLY A 167 -0.59 -10.38 -6.05
CA GLY A 167 0.24 -10.95 -7.10
C GLY A 167 1.73 -10.80 -6.78
N CYS A 168 2.56 -11.67 -7.36
CA CYS A 168 4.00 -11.65 -7.25
C CYS A 168 4.62 -11.16 -8.57
N ILE A 169 5.49 -10.16 -8.53
CA ILE A 169 6.18 -9.66 -9.72
C ILE A 169 7.31 -10.63 -10.06
N ILE A 170 7.27 -11.22 -11.26
CA ILE A 170 8.25 -12.19 -11.74
C ILE A 170 9.39 -11.49 -12.49
N THR A 171 9.06 -10.47 -13.29
CA THR A 171 10.07 -9.58 -13.91
C THR A 171 9.54 -8.16 -14.05
N ALA A 172 10.35 -7.16 -13.73
CA ALA A 172 10.10 -5.75 -14.03
C ALA A 172 11.14 -5.20 -15.01
N LYS A 173 10.70 -4.42 -16.01
CA LYS A 173 11.56 -3.78 -17.04
C LYS A 173 11.06 -2.38 -17.34
N LYS A 174 11.93 -1.45 -17.72
CA LYS A 174 11.49 -0.13 -18.22
C LYS A 174 10.75 -0.27 -19.55
N HIS A 175 9.67 0.47 -19.73
CA HIS A 175 8.93 0.51 -20.99
C HIS A 175 9.81 1.12 -22.10
N PRO A 176 9.90 0.51 -23.30
CA PRO A 176 10.83 0.96 -24.36
C PRO A 176 10.56 2.40 -24.82
N ASP A 177 9.28 2.80 -24.90
CA ASP A 177 8.88 4.13 -25.38
C ASP A 177 8.53 5.13 -24.26
N ALA A 178 8.69 4.77 -22.97
CA ALA A 178 8.18 5.58 -21.86
C ALA A 178 9.03 5.46 -20.57
N ASP A 179 9.92 6.44 -20.36
CA ASP A 179 10.84 6.50 -19.21
C ASP A 179 10.16 6.52 -17.82
N THR A 180 8.87 6.81 -17.75
CA THR A 180 8.11 6.89 -16.50
C THR A 180 7.37 5.61 -16.13
N LEU A 181 7.41 4.58 -16.99
CA LEU A 181 6.63 3.34 -16.81
C LEU A 181 7.53 2.10 -16.72
N TYR A 182 7.18 1.18 -15.83
CA TYR A 182 7.66 -0.20 -15.87
C TYR A 182 6.62 -1.11 -16.54
N VAL A 183 7.10 -2.15 -17.20
CA VAL A 183 6.33 -3.32 -17.65
C VAL A 183 6.71 -4.47 -16.73
N GLU A 184 5.71 -5.00 -16.04
CA GLU A 184 5.82 -6.01 -15.00
C GLU A 184 5.03 -7.26 -15.41
N GLU A 185 5.65 -8.43 -15.33
CA GLU A 185 4.95 -9.72 -15.48
C GLU A 185 4.59 -10.23 -14.09
N VAL A 186 3.29 -10.31 -13.79
CA VAL A 186 2.78 -10.58 -12.45
C VAL A 186 2.04 -11.92 -12.40
N ASP A 187 2.45 -12.81 -11.50
CA ASP A 187 1.70 -14.02 -11.17
C ASP A 187 0.60 -13.69 -10.17
N VAL A 188 -0.65 -14.03 -10.50
CA VAL A 188 -1.84 -13.84 -9.64
C VAL A 188 -2.56 -15.18 -9.38
N GLY A 189 -1.87 -16.31 -9.59
CA GLY A 189 -2.43 -17.66 -9.48
C GLY A 189 -3.35 -18.05 -10.64
N GLU A 190 -3.19 -17.40 -11.80
CA GLU A 190 -3.94 -17.72 -13.03
C GLU A 190 -3.09 -18.58 -13.97
N ALA A 191 -3.68 -19.15 -15.02
CA ALA A 191 -2.98 -20.05 -15.96
C ALA A 191 -1.86 -19.35 -16.79
N SER A 192 -1.82 -18.01 -16.77
CA SER A 192 -0.84 -17.18 -17.45
C SER A 192 -0.52 -15.95 -16.61
N LEU A 193 0.74 -15.51 -16.63
CA LEU A 193 1.15 -14.24 -16.03
C LEU A 193 0.39 -13.07 -16.66
N ARG A 194 0.14 -12.03 -15.87
CA ARG A 194 -0.48 -10.78 -16.33
C ARG A 194 0.59 -9.71 -16.53
N THR A 195 0.66 -9.15 -17.73
CA THR A 195 1.43 -7.94 -17.99
C THR A 195 0.74 -6.72 -17.36
N VAL A 196 1.41 -6.05 -16.44
CA VAL A 196 0.98 -4.83 -15.76
C VAL A 196 1.91 -3.69 -16.17
N VAL A 197 1.38 -2.47 -16.33
CA VAL A 197 2.18 -1.28 -16.63
C VAL A 197 2.05 -0.30 -15.47
N SER A 198 3.14 -0.10 -14.73
CA SER A 198 3.15 0.69 -13.48
C SER A 198 3.87 2.03 -13.67
N GLY A 199 3.37 3.09 -13.01
CA GLY A 199 3.96 4.43 -13.04
C GLY A 199 5.09 4.65 -12.03
N LEU A 200 5.74 3.59 -11.56
CA LEU A 200 6.54 3.60 -10.33
C LEU A 200 7.99 4.09 -10.50
N VAL A 201 8.47 4.33 -11.73
CA VAL A 201 9.89 4.63 -12.03
C VAL A 201 10.45 5.85 -11.27
N LYS A 202 9.60 6.81 -10.88
CA LYS A 202 9.99 8.00 -10.10
C LYS A 202 10.03 7.80 -8.59
N HIS A 203 9.49 6.68 -8.09
CA HIS A 203 9.24 6.42 -6.68
C HIS A 203 9.93 5.16 -6.17
N VAL A 204 10.11 4.17 -7.03
CA VAL A 204 10.71 2.86 -6.71
C VAL A 204 11.76 2.51 -7.76
N SER A 205 12.97 2.20 -7.32
CA SER A 205 14.07 1.72 -8.18
C SER A 205 13.85 0.25 -8.52
N LEU A 206 14.34 -0.20 -9.69
CA LEU A 206 14.17 -1.60 -10.14
C LEU A 206 14.63 -2.66 -9.11
N ASP A 207 15.65 -2.37 -8.29
CA ASP A 207 16.14 -3.30 -7.26
C ASP A 207 15.17 -3.48 -6.07
N GLN A 208 14.07 -2.73 -6.04
CA GLN A 208 13.04 -2.73 -5.00
C GLN A 208 11.67 -3.21 -5.52
N VAL A 209 11.62 -3.72 -6.77
CA VAL A 209 10.44 -4.25 -7.45
C VAL A 209 10.60 -5.75 -7.69
#